data_AF-A0A537J0Z7-F1
#
_entry.id   AF-A0A537J0Z7-F1
#
_cell.length_a   1.000
_cell.length_b   1.000
_cell.length_c   1.000
_cell.angle_alpha   90.00
_cell.angle_beta   90.00
_cell.angle_gamma   90.00
#
_symmetry.space_group_name_H-M   'P 1'
#
loop_
_entity.id
_entity.type
_entity.pdbx_description
1 polymer ?
#
loop_
_entity_poly.entity_id
_entity_poly.type
_entity_poly.pdbx_seq_one_letter_code
_entity_poly.pdbx_strand_id
1 'polypeptide(L)'
;MRIRNLKHFYPALSLLLFLVVFTTACDIVSSPGAFDSPLYVANSGGDSITIYAPFSNGPAAPIRTISGLTSPSGVAVNAAGETFVANSSTNSITVYSLGANGNAAPIRTISGLLTQLDNPQGIALDAAGNLYVANVGTTTPPTPTPSSITVYGPTATNNAAPINKISGASTGLDHPQGVQHHCLRSNRDRQRSPHPNHQRGQYRARQPYWRGPGYHRQPLCR
;
A
#
# COMPACT_ATOMS: atom_id res chain seq x y z
N MET A 1 -22.85 37.88 -73.90
CA MET A 1 -23.63 36.63 -73.79
C MET A 1 -22.64 35.47 -73.64
N ARG A 2 -22.71 34.80 -72.48
CA ARG A 2 -22.25 33.44 -72.14
C ARG A 2 -20.75 33.03 -72.15
N ILE A 3 -20.30 32.68 -70.92
CA ILE A 3 -19.63 31.43 -70.48
C ILE A 3 -18.14 31.28 -70.88
N ARG A 4 -17.17 31.55 -69.99
CA ARG A 4 -16.62 30.76 -68.85
C ARG A 4 -15.53 29.74 -69.25
N ASN A 5 -14.45 29.73 -68.44
CA ASN A 5 -13.63 28.57 -68.02
C ASN A 5 -12.62 28.03 -69.07
N LEU A 6 -11.38 27.59 -68.78
CA LEU A 6 -10.72 27.20 -67.52
C LEU A 6 -9.21 26.88 -67.78
N LYS A 7 -8.39 26.99 -66.71
CA LYS A 7 -7.16 26.21 -66.35
C LYS A 7 -5.75 26.66 -66.80
N HIS A 8 -4.82 26.37 -65.86
CA HIS A 8 -3.35 26.25 -65.89
C HIS A 8 -2.64 27.55 -65.45
N PHE A 9 -1.92 27.64 -64.32
CA PHE A 9 -0.92 26.73 -63.77
C PHE A 9 -0.74 27.01 -62.25
N TYR A 10 -0.69 25.96 -61.43
CA TYR A 10 -0.01 26.00 -60.12
C TYR A 10 1.43 25.51 -60.31
N PRO A 11 2.38 25.98 -59.49
CA PRO A 11 3.19 25.00 -58.79
C PRO A 11 3.18 25.21 -57.28
N ALA A 12 3.14 24.07 -56.62
CA ALA A 12 3.12 23.89 -55.19
C ALA A 12 4.43 24.36 -54.52
N LEU A 13 4.30 25.08 -53.41
CA LEU A 13 5.23 24.97 -52.30
C LEU A 13 4.40 24.93 -51.01
N SER A 14 4.04 23.72 -50.62
CA SER A 14 3.33 23.41 -49.39
C SER A 14 4.29 23.60 -48.21
N LEU A 15 4.19 24.76 -47.56
CA LEU A 15 4.80 24.97 -46.26
C LEU A 15 3.91 24.26 -45.22
N LEU A 16 4.24 23.02 -44.92
CA LEU A 16 3.58 22.26 -43.86
C LEU A 16 3.97 22.88 -42.51
N LEU A 17 3.15 23.80 -42.01
CA LEU A 17 3.19 24.24 -40.63
C LEU A 17 2.72 23.07 -39.77
N PHE A 18 3.66 22.28 -39.24
CA PHE A 18 3.36 21.36 -38.15
C PHE A 18 3.01 22.19 -36.93
N LEU A 19 1.73 22.53 -36.80
CA LEU A 19 1.18 23.03 -35.55
C LEU A 19 1.18 21.84 -34.59
N VAL A 20 2.28 21.69 -33.85
CA VAL A 20 2.32 20.82 -32.68
C VAL A 20 1.38 21.46 -31.67
N VAL A 21 0.12 21.03 -31.67
CA VAL A 21 -0.77 21.25 -30.54
C VAL A 21 -0.14 20.43 -29.40
N PHE A 22 0.65 21.08 -28.56
CA PHE A 22 0.90 20.57 -27.22
C PHE A 22 -0.41 20.72 -26.46
N THR A 23 -1.32 19.76 -26.64
CA THR A 23 -2.24 19.47 -25.55
C THR A 23 -1.33 19.04 -24.41
N THR A 24 -1.36 19.76 -23.29
CA THR A 24 -0.80 19.25 -22.04
C THR A 24 -1.67 18.08 -21.60
N ALA A 25 -1.59 16.96 -22.32
CA ALA A 25 -1.78 15.67 -21.70
C ALA A 25 -0.58 15.50 -20.77
N CYS A 26 -0.86 15.25 -19.50
CA CYS A 26 0.14 14.77 -18.58
C CYS A 26 0.72 13.49 -19.20
N ASP A 27 1.87 13.58 -19.86
CA ASP A 27 2.65 12.42 -20.24
C ASP A 27 3.22 11.82 -18.95
N ILE A 28 2.35 11.16 -18.19
CA ILE A 28 2.80 10.11 -17.29
C ILE A 28 3.23 9.01 -18.22
N VAL A 29 4.53 9.04 -18.60
CA VAL A 29 5.29 7.82 -18.82
C VAL A 29 4.97 6.95 -17.61
N SER A 30 4.03 6.02 -17.77
CA SER A 30 3.82 4.93 -16.84
C SER A 30 5.10 4.10 -16.90
N SER A 31 6.06 4.51 -16.10
CA SER A 31 7.13 3.65 -15.63
C SER A 31 6.48 2.30 -15.31
N PRO A 32 6.98 1.16 -15.80
CA PRO A 32 6.55 -0.13 -15.28
C PRO A 32 6.88 -0.15 -13.77
N GLY A 33 5.88 0.18 -12.94
CA GLY A 33 6.05 0.55 -11.54
C GLY A 33 5.22 1.78 -11.07
N ALA A 34 4.45 2.44 -11.94
CA ALA A 34 3.45 3.42 -11.51
C ALA A 34 2.36 2.70 -10.68
N PHE A 35 2.07 3.23 -9.49
CA PHE A 35 1.23 2.62 -8.47
C PHE A 35 -0.25 2.59 -8.87
N ASP A 36 -0.67 1.55 -9.60
CA ASP A 36 -2.07 1.23 -9.87
C ASP A 36 -2.76 0.54 -8.68
N SER A 37 -2.44 0.96 -7.45
CA SER A 37 -3.05 0.39 -6.25
C SER A 37 -4.35 1.12 -5.89
N PRO A 38 -5.45 0.40 -5.64
CA PRO A 38 -6.70 1.03 -5.25
C PRO A 38 -6.58 1.69 -3.87
N LEU A 39 -7.38 2.73 -3.64
CA LEU A 39 -7.44 3.45 -2.37
C LEU A 39 -8.48 2.78 -1.46
N TYR A 40 -8.08 2.38 -0.26
CA TYR A 40 -8.96 1.86 0.78
C TYR A 40 -9.22 2.94 1.82
N VAL A 41 -10.49 3.16 2.17
CA VAL A 41 -10.90 4.20 3.12
C VAL A 41 -11.77 3.57 4.19
N ALA A 42 -11.37 3.73 5.45
CA ALA A 42 -12.19 3.33 6.60
C ALA A 42 -13.19 4.43 6.94
N ASN A 43 -14.48 4.12 6.82
CA ASN A 43 -15.57 5.03 7.13
C ASN A 43 -16.21 4.61 8.45
N SER A 44 -15.69 5.13 9.56
CA SER A 44 -16.13 4.76 10.91
C SER A 44 -17.62 5.00 11.13
N GLY A 45 -18.16 6.14 10.70
CA GLY A 45 -19.58 6.45 10.83
C GLY A 45 -20.51 5.71 9.87
N GLY A 46 -19.94 5.08 8.83
CA GLY A 46 -20.69 4.31 7.84
C GLY A 46 -20.44 2.80 7.93
N ASP A 47 -19.76 2.33 8.98
CA ASP A 47 -19.45 0.92 9.24
C ASP A 47 -18.96 0.15 8.01
N SER A 48 -18.08 0.80 7.22
CA SER A 48 -17.63 0.27 5.93
C SER A 48 -16.19 0.63 5.59
N ILE A 49 -15.55 -0.23 4.77
CA ILE A 49 -14.39 0.16 3.99
C ILE A 49 -14.85 0.41 2.55
N THR A 50 -14.67 1.63 2.04
CA THR A 50 -14.85 1.92 0.61
C THR A 50 -13.53 1.80 -0.13
N ILE A 51 -13.59 1.23 -1.33
CA ILE A 51 -12.42 1.02 -2.19
C ILE A 51 -12.64 1.80 -3.48
N TYR A 52 -11.70 2.67 -3.84
CA TYR A 52 -11.74 3.48 -5.04
C TYR A 52 -10.67 3.03 -6.03
N ALA A 53 -10.95 3.21 -7.33
CA ALA A 53 -9.96 2.93 -8.37
C ALA A 53 -8.73 3.84 -8.21
N PRO A 54 -7.54 3.40 -8.65
CA PRO A 54 -6.35 4.25 -8.69
C PRO A 54 -6.65 5.57 -9.40
N PHE A 55 -6.09 6.67 -8.90
CA PHE A 55 -6.24 8.02 -9.46
C PHE A 55 -7.68 8.56 -9.52
N SER A 56 -8.61 7.95 -8.75
CA SER A 56 -9.97 8.48 -8.58
C SER A 56 -9.94 9.94 -8.11
N ASN A 57 -10.79 10.76 -8.69
CA ASN A 57 -10.90 12.19 -8.39
C ASN A 57 -12.36 12.66 -8.48
N GLY A 58 -12.68 13.79 -7.84
CA GLY A 58 -14.03 14.33 -7.82
C GLY A 58 -15.04 13.41 -7.13
N PRO A 59 -16.33 13.44 -7.54
CA PRO A 59 -17.38 12.59 -6.98
C PRO A 59 -17.29 11.14 -7.49
N ALA A 60 -16.15 10.49 -7.27
CA ALA A 60 -15.93 9.11 -7.67
C ALA A 60 -16.77 8.15 -6.81
N ALA A 61 -17.47 7.22 -7.46
CA ALA A 61 -18.12 6.10 -6.77
C ALA A 61 -17.07 5.04 -6.37
N PRO A 62 -17.23 4.38 -5.21
CA PRO A 62 -16.37 3.27 -4.85
C PRO A 62 -16.59 2.10 -5.83
N ILE A 63 -15.50 1.45 -6.23
CA ILE A 63 -15.55 0.24 -7.05
C ILE A 63 -15.98 -0.99 -6.24
N ARG A 64 -15.77 -0.95 -4.92
CA ARG A 64 -16.22 -1.96 -3.95
C ARG A 64 -16.44 -1.32 -2.58
N THR A 65 -17.30 -1.94 -1.78
CA THR A 65 -17.54 -1.57 -0.39
C THR A 65 -17.60 -2.82 0.45
N ILE A 66 -16.76 -2.94 1.48
CA ILE A 66 -16.90 -3.96 2.52
C ILE A 66 -17.79 -3.36 3.62
N SER A 67 -18.87 -4.05 3.99
CA SER A 67 -19.82 -3.62 5.02
C SER A 67 -19.97 -4.66 6.13
N GLY A 68 -20.81 -4.38 7.13
CA GLY A 68 -20.98 -5.24 8.31
C GLY A 68 -19.83 -5.11 9.31
N LEU A 69 -19.14 -3.96 9.29
CA LEU A 69 -18.05 -3.63 10.21
C LEU A 69 -18.60 -2.92 11.45
N THR A 70 -17.73 -2.62 12.41
CA THR A 70 -18.14 -1.92 13.64
C THR A 70 -17.13 -0.83 13.99
N SER A 71 -17.44 0.39 13.54
CA SER A 71 -16.58 1.57 13.63
C SER A 71 -15.15 1.29 13.12
N PRO A 72 -14.98 0.95 11.84
CA PRO A 72 -13.66 0.69 11.29
C PRO A 72 -12.79 1.95 11.37
N SER A 73 -11.59 1.82 11.91
CA SER A 73 -10.66 2.93 12.20
C SER A 73 -9.38 2.86 11.38
N GLY A 74 -8.93 1.66 11.01
CA GLY A 74 -7.72 1.42 10.25
C GLY A 74 -7.89 0.31 9.23
N VAL A 75 -7.20 0.43 8.10
CA VAL A 75 -7.18 -0.57 7.03
C VAL A 75 -5.77 -0.73 6.49
N ALA A 76 -5.35 -1.97 6.23
CA ALA A 76 -4.09 -2.29 5.57
C ALA A 76 -4.28 -3.49 4.63
N VAL A 77 -3.49 -3.55 3.57
CA VAL A 77 -3.53 -4.65 2.60
C VAL A 77 -2.15 -5.28 2.51
N ASN A 78 -2.05 -6.60 2.60
CA ASN A 78 -0.77 -7.30 2.43
C ASN A 78 -0.49 -7.63 0.96
N ALA A 79 0.75 -8.05 0.66
CA ALA A 79 1.16 -8.42 -0.70
C ALA A 79 0.43 -9.66 -1.26
N ALA A 80 -0.23 -10.47 -0.41
CA ALA A 80 -1.09 -11.57 -0.83
C ALA A 80 -2.52 -11.10 -1.19
N GLY A 81 -2.82 -9.81 -1.02
CA GLY A 81 -4.13 -9.22 -1.32
C GLY A 81 -5.14 -9.31 -0.18
N GLU A 82 -4.73 -9.69 1.03
CA GLU A 82 -5.64 -9.75 2.17
C GLU A 82 -5.80 -8.36 2.78
N THR A 83 -7.05 -7.96 3.03
CA THR A 83 -7.42 -6.66 3.61
C THR A 83 -7.69 -6.84 5.09
N PHE A 84 -6.88 -6.21 5.93
CA PHE A 84 -7.02 -6.18 7.38
C PHE A 84 -7.77 -4.92 7.78
N VAL A 85 -8.70 -5.04 8.72
CA VAL A 85 -9.55 -3.94 9.19
C VAL A 85 -9.53 -3.93 10.71
N ALA A 86 -9.15 -2.80 11.30
CA ALA A 86 -9.32 -2.56 12.72
C ALA A 86 -10.74 -2.06 12.99
N ASN A 87 -11.47 -2.79 13.84
CA ASN A 87 -12.81 -2.43 14.30
C ASN A 87 -12.71 -1.97 15.75
N SER A 88 -12.74 -0.65 15.96
CA SER A 88 -12.43 -0.05 17.26
C SER A 88 -13.47 -0.40 18.32
N SER A 89 -14.76 -0.38 17.96
CA SER A 89 -15.87 -0.61 18.89
C SER A 89 -15.97 -2.06 19.38
N THR A 90 -15.43 -3.03 18.63
CA THR A 90 -15.45 -4.45 19.00
C THR A 90 -14.08 -4.99 19.43
N ASN A 91 -13.06 -4.12 19.53
CA ASN A 91 -11.69 -4.51 19.87
C ASN A 91 -11.21 -5.72 19.05
N SER A 92 -11.40 -5.65 17.73
CA SER A 92 -11.13 -6.77 16.84
C SER A 92 -10.43 -6.34 15.56
N ILE A 93 -9.65 -7.26 14.98
CA ILE A 93 -9.17 -7.14 13.60
C ILE A 93 -9.90 -8.18 12.76
N THR A 94 -10.56 -7.76 11.68
CA THR A 94 -11.14 -8.67 10.69
C THR A 94 -10.30 -8.65 9.42
N VAL A 95 -10.16 -9.81 8.78
CA VAL A 95 -9.36 -9.97 7.57
C VAL A 95 -10.25 -10.50 6.45
N TYR A 96 -10.16 -9.88 5.28
CA TYR A 96 -10.96 -10.20 4.10
C TYR A 96 -10.07 -10.53 2.91
N SER A 97 -10.58 -11.37 2.00
CA SER A 97 -9.93 -11.62 0.71
C SER A 97 -9.91 -10.34 -0.15
N LEU A 98 -8.96 -10.24 -1.09
CA LEU A 98 -8.81 -9.08 -1.98
C LEU A 98 -10.09 -8.64 -2.68
N GLY A 99 -10.97 -9.60 -3.00
CA GLY A 99 -12.22 -9.39 -3.73
C GLY A 99 -13.46 -9.12 -2.87
N ALA A 100 -13.32 -8.99 -1.55
CA ALA A 100 -14.47 -8.83 -0.66
C ALA A 100 -15.31 -7.60 -1.02
N ASN A 101 -16.64 -7.80 -1.01
CA ASN A 101 -17.63 -6.78 -1.34
C ASN A 101 -18.95 -7.09 -0.61
N GLY A 102 -19.70 -6.05 -0.23
CA GLY A 102 -20.85 -6.15 0.64
C GLY A 102 -20.48 -6.66 2.04
N ASN A 103 -21.45 -7.32 2.70
CA ASN A 103 -21.28 -7.94 4.01
C ASN A 103 -20.60 -9.32 3.88
N ALA A 104 -19.38 -9.32 3.34
CA ALA A 104 -18.60 -10.53 3.16
C ALA A 104 -18.16 -11.10 4.52
N ALA A 105 -18.15 -12.42 4.67
CA ALA A 105 -17.60 -13.05 5.87
C ALA A 105 -16.06 -12.85 5.91
N PRO A 106 -15.48 -12.52 7.08
CA PRO A 106 -14.03 -12.45 7.21
C PRO A 106 -13.41 -13.85 7.07
N ILE A 107 -12.26 -13.93 6.41
CA ILE A 107 -11.47 -15.16 6.28
C ILE A 107 -10.67 -15.46 7.56
N ARG A 108 -10.41 -14.42 8.37
CA ARG A 108 -9.83 -14.52 9.71
C ARG A 108 -10.34 -13.39 10.58
N THR A 109 -10.48 -13.67 11.87
CA THR A 109 -10.72 -12.66 12.90
C THR A 109 -9.66 -12.80 13.98
N ILE A 110 -9.16 -11.70 14.51
CA ILE A 110 -8.32 -11.63 15.71
C ILE A 110 -9.13 -10.87 16.75
N SER A 111 -9.52 -11.54 17.82
CA SER A 111 -10.35 -10.97 18.89
C SER A 111 -10.27 -11.81 20.16
N GLY A 112 -10.61 -11.19 21.30
CA GLY A 112 -10.60 -11.82 22.62
C GLY A 112 -9.52 -11.27 23.53
N LEU A 113 -9.60 -11.63 24.81
CA LEU A 113 -8.82 -11.00 25.88
C LEU A 113 -7.30 -11.17 25.74
N LEU A 114 -6.83 -12.31 25.22
CA LEU A 114 -5.39 -12.56 25.08
C LEU A 114 -4.76 -11.73 23.96
N THR A 115 -5.57 -11.24 23.02
CA THR A 115 -5.09 -10.35 21.96
C THR A 115 -4.56 -9.05 22.52
N GLN A 116 -5.15 -8.56 23.62
CA GLN A 116 -4.84 -7.24 24.17
C GLN A 116 -5.14 -6.10 23.19
N LEU A 117 -6.03 -6.33 22.21
CA LEU A 117 -6.63 -5.27 21.41
C LEU A 117 -7.50 -4.40 22.31
N ASP A 118 -7.31 -3.10 22.23
CA ASP A 118 -8.07 -2.16 23.03
C ASP A 118 -8.19 -0.80 22.33
N ASN A 119 -9.38 -0.57 21.78
CA ASN A 119 -9.68 0.55 20.90
C ASN A 119 -8.64 0.67 19.76
N PRO A 120 -8.53 -0.38 18.90
CA PRO A 120 -7.55 -0.38 17.82
C PRO A 120 -7.86 0.73 16.81
N GLN A 121 -6.83 1.46 16.38
CA GLN A 121 -6.91 2.58 15.43
C GLN A 121 -6.11 2.24 14.17
N GLY A 122 -4.92 2.83 14.02
CA GLY A 122 -4.03 2.59 12.89
C GLY A 122 -3.43 1.19 12.90
N ILE A 123 -3.35 0.61 11.70
CA ILE A 123 -2.70 -0.69 11.49
C ILE A 123 -1.71 -0.61 10.33
N ALA A 124 -0.63 -1.39 10.43
CA ALA A 124 0.37 -1.52 9.37
C ALA A 124 0.88 -2.96 9.31
N LEU A 125 1.39 -3.35 8.15
CA LEU A 125 2.03 -4.63 7.93
C LEU A 125 3.49 -4.42 7.56
N ASP A 126 4.38 -5.28 8.06
CA ASP A 126 5.74 -5.37 7.56
C ASP A 126 5.86 -6.34 6.37
N ALA A 127 7.07 -6.42 5.79
CA ALA A 127 7.34 -7.30 4.64
C ALA A 127 7.23 -8.80 4.96
N ALA A 128 7.29 -9.19 6.25
CA ALA A 128 7.06 -10.56 6.68
C ALA A 128 5.58 -10.85 6.94
N GLY A 129 4.71 -9.83 6.84
CA GLY A 129 3.28 -9.91 7.10
C GLY A 129 2.92 -9.80 8.58
N ASN A 130 3.84 -9.36 9.45
CA ASN A 130 3.47 -9.08 10.84
C ASN A 130 2.58 -7.84 10.88
N LEU A 131 1.50 -7.93 11.65
CA LEU A 131 0.51 -6.87 11.82
C LEU A 131 0.86 -6.05 13.06
N TYR A 132 1.05 -4.75 12.89
CA TYR A 132 1.24 -3.76 13.94
C TYR A 132 -0.10 -3.04 14.15
N VAL A 133 -0.54 -2.92 15.39
CA VAL A 133 -1.81 -2.28 15.75
C VAL A 133 -1.56 -1.21 16.80
N ALA A 134 -1.94 0.03 16.51
CA ALA A 134 -2.04 1.07 17.52
C ALA A 134 -3.34 0.90 18.33
N ASN A 135 -3.19 0.74 19.64
CA ASN A 135 -4.28 0.64 20.59
C ASN A 135 -4.29 1.94 21.40
N VAL A 136 -5.38 2.70 21.30
CA VAL A 136 -5.53 3.93 22.09
C VAL A 136 -5.69 3.60 23.56
N GLY A 137 -6.28 2.45 23.88
CA GLY A 137 -6.72 2.12 25.23
C GLY A 137 -7.94 2.95 25.62
N THR A 138 -8.15 3.05 26.93
CA THR A 138 -9.24 3.82 27.52
C THR A 138 -8.69 4.76 28.58
N THR A 139 -9.09 6.02 28.53
CA THR A 139 -8.78 7.01 29.59
C THR A 139 -9.94 7.18 30.57
N THR A 140 -11.10 6.57 30.25
CA THR A 140 -12.33 6.68 31.02
C THR A 140 -12.37 5.65 32.16
N PRO A 141 -12.72 6.05 33.40
CA PRO A 141 -12.97 5.13 34.51
C PRO A 141 -14.07 4.09 34.20
N PRO A 142 -14.10 2.93 34.88
CA PRO A 142 -13.34 2.60 36.10
C PRO A 142 -11.97 1.97 35.85
N THR A 143 -11.68 1.51 34.64
CA THR A 143 -10.45 0.77 34.31
C THR A 143 -9.71 1.43 33.16
N PRO A 144 -8.96 2.52 33.41
CA PRO A 144 -8.08 3.09 32.41
C PRO A 144 -7.07 2.05 31.95
N THR A 145 -6.85 1.97 30.65
CA THR A 145 -5.87 1.09 30.03
C THR A 145 -4.87 1.93 29.25
N PRO A 146 -3.56 1.69 29.42
CA PRO A 146 -2.54 2.51 28.76
C PRO A 146 -2.53 2.25 27.25
N SER A 147 -2.24 3.30 26.47
CA SER A 147 -1.97 3.16 25.04
C SER A 147 -0.82 2.17 24.78
N SER A 148 -0.92 1.43 23.69
CA SER A 148 0.11 0.45 23.32
C SER A 148 0.15 0.17 21.82
N ILE A 149 1.28 -0.33 21.33
CA ILE A 149 1.37 -0.97 20.01
C ILE A 149 1.48 -2.48 20.24
N THR A 150 0.56 -3.26 19.69
CA THR A 150 0.65 -4.73 19.67
C THR A 150 1.10 -5.22 18.30
N VAL A 151 1.90 -6.30 18.28
CA VAL A 151 2.39 -6.91 17.04
C VAL A 151 1.91 -8.36 16.99
N TYR A 152 1.34 -8.78 15.88
CA TYR A 152 0.86 -10.14 15.65
C TYR A 152 1.61 -10.78 14.48
N GLY A 153 1.88 -12.07 14.59
CA GLY A 153 2.46 -12.84 13.48
C GLY A 153 1.49 -12.95 12.29
N PRO A 154 2.00 -13.26 11.08
CA PRO A 154 1.22 -13.26 9.84
C PRO A 154 0.04 -14.26 9.84
N THR A 155 0.09 -15.28 10.70
CA THR A 155 -0.93 -16.32 10.81
C THR A 155 -1.83 -16.16 12.03
N ALA A 156 -1.78 -15.02 12.73
CA ALA A 156 -2.58 -14.79 13.93
C ALA A 156 -4.09 -14.86 13.62
N THR A 157 -4.83 -15.55 14.48
CA THR A 157 -6.27 -15.74 14.38
C THR A 157 -6.87 -16.01 15.76
N ASN A 158 -8.17 -15.82 15.90
CA ASN A 158 -8.93 -15.96 17.13
C ASN A 158 -8.28 -15.14 18.27
N ASN A 159 -8.16 -15.73 19.45
CA ASN A 159 -7.62 -15.11 20.66
C ASN A 159 -6.08 -15.19 20.74
N ALA A 160 -5.38 -14.96 19.62
CA ALA A 160 -3.92 -15.03 19.57
C ALA A 160 -3.27 -13.89 20.37
N ALA A 161 -2.32 -14.24 21.24
CA ALA A 161 -1.52 -13.25 21.95
C ALA A 161 -0.55 -12.52 21.01
N PRO A 162 -0.22 -11.24 21.27
CA PRO A 162 0.75 -10.51 20.48
C PRO A 162 2.16 -11.09 20.67
N ILE A 163 2.92 -11.18 19.59
CA ILE A 163 4.33 -11.60 19.60
C ILE A 163 5.26 -10.53 20.16
N ASN A 164 4.80 -9.26 20.17
CA ASN A 164 5.51 -8.16 20.78
C ASN A 164 4.53 -7.05 21.21
N LYS A 165 4.92 -6.24 22.20
CA LYS A 165 4.13 -5.11 22.69
C LYS A 165 5.03 -3.94 23.07
N ILE A 166 4.73 -2.76 22.53
CA ILE A 166 5.33 -1.49 22.94
C ILE A 166 4.32 -0.80 23.86
N SER A 167 4.68 -0.62 25.13
CA SER A 167 3.81 0.02 26.13
C SER A 167 4.61 0.53 27.32
N GLY A 168 3.98 1.36 28.14
CA GLY A 168 4.57 1.91 29.36
C GLY A 168 5.03 3.36 29.21
N ALA A 169 5.25 4.02 30.34
CA ALA A 169 5.45 5.48 30.40
C ALA A 169 6.63 6.00 29.57
N SER A 170 7.71 5.21 29.44
CA SER A 170 8.90 5.62 28.69
C SER A 170 8.71 5.63 27.17
N THR A 171 7.59 5.13 26.65
CA THR A 171 7.35 5.04 25.21
C THR A 171 6.88 6.36 24.59
N GLY A 172 6.35 7.27 25.40
CA GLY A 172 5.72 8.50 24.92
C GLY A 172 4.44 8.27 24.12
N LEU A 173 3.85 7.07 24.16
CA LEU A 173 2.57 6.79 23.51
C LEU A 173 1.45 7.55 24.24
N ASP A 174 0.73 8.37 23.50
CA ASP A 174 -0.44 9.11 23.94
C ASP A 174 -1.45 9.13 22.79
N HIS A 175 -2.55 8.38 22.93
CA HIS A 175 -3.61 8.25 21.91
C HIS A 175 -3.10 7.98 20.48
N PRO A 176 -2.30 6.91 20.25
CA PRO A 176 -1.75 6.62 18.93
C PRO A 176 -2.86 6.33 17.91
N GLN A 177 -2.91 7.12 16.84
CA GLN A 177 -3.92 7.00 15.79
C GLN A 177 -3.42 6.27 14.54
N GLY A 178 -2.14 6.45 14.19
CA GLY A 178 -1.57 5.93 12.95
C GLY A 178 -0.32 5.09 13.21
N VAL A 179 -0.10 4.09 12.37
CA VAL A 179 1.14 3.31 12.32
C VAL A 179 1.53 3.17 10.86
N GLN A 180 2.81 3.34 10.56
CA GLN A 180 3.36 3.04 9.24
C GLN A 180 4.64 2.22 9.44
N HIS A 181 4.77 1.12 8.71
CA HIS A 181 6.03 0.42 8.59
C HIS A 181 6.74 0.88 7.32
N HIS A 182 7.95 1.43 7.43
CA HIS A 182 8.76 1.81 6.28
C HIS A 182 9.83 0.75 6.01
N CYS A 183 9.82 0.19 4.80
CA CYS A 183 10.94 -0.64 4.33
C CYS A 183 12.01 0.26 3.72
N LEU A 184 13.15 0.42 4.40
CA LEU A 184 14.31 1.09 3.80
C LEU A 184 14.82 0.28 2.62
N ARG A 185 14.89 0.88 1.42
CA ARG A 185 15.66 0.29 0.32
C ARG A 185 17.13 0.27 0.72
N SER A 186 17.75 -0.91 0.73
CA SER A 186 19.19 -1.01 0.99
C SER A 186 19.97 -0.23 -0.06
N ASN A 187 20.85 0.68 0.36
CA ASN A 187 21.75 1.41 -0.54
C ASN A 187 22.69 0.50 -1.37
N ARG A 188 22.70 -0.82 -1.13
CA ARG A 188 23.50 -1.80 -1.90
C ARG A 188 23.12 -1.88 -3.38
N ASP A 189 21.89 -1.50 -3.75
CA ASP A 189 21.45 -1.56 -5.16
C ASP A 189 21.89 -0.35 -5.98
N ARG A 190 22.20 0.80 -5.34
CA ARG A 190 22.73 1.98 -6.05
C ARG A 190 24.18 1.80 -6.54
N GLN A 191 24.92 0.88 -5.94
CA GLN A 191 26.32 0.62 -6.30
C GLN A 191 26.48 -0.47 -7.37
N ARG A 192 25.39 -1.06 -7.87
CA ARG A 192 25.40 -2.14 -8.87
C ARG A 192 24.84 -1.73 -10.24
N SER A 193 24.90 -0.45 -10.60
CA SER A 193 24.70 -0.04 -11.98
C SER A 193 26.05 -0.12 -12.72
N PRO A 194 26.27 -1.06 -13.65
CA PRO A 194 27.45 -1.02 -14.48
C PRO A 194 27.31 0.15 -15.46
N HIS A 195 28.08 1.21 -15.24
CA HIS A 195 28.27 2.25 -16.26
C HIS A 195 28.77 1.58 -17.56
N PRO A 196 28.12 1.80 -18.71
CA PRO A 196 28.65 1.34 -19.99
C PRO A 196 29.71 2.34 -20.45
N ASN A 197 30.97 2.08 -20.12
CA ASN A 197 32.15 2.35 -20.96
C ASN A 197 33.43 2.17 -20.15
N HIS A 198 34.14 1.06 -20.40
CA HIS A 198 35.57 1.16 -20.66
C HIS A 198 36.02 -0.11 -21.41
N GLN A 199 36.23 0.04 -22.71
CA GLN A 199 37.07 -0.87 -23.48
C GLN A 199 38.52 -0.76 -23.00
N ARG A 200 39.22 -1.89 -23.08
CA ARG A 200 40.66 -2.17 -22.89
C ARG A 200 41.11 -2.56 -21.48
N GLY A 201 41.66 -3.77 -21.40
CA GLY A 201 42.54 -4.19 -20.32
C GLY A 201 42.47 -5.68 -20.02
N GLN A 202 43.09 -6.50 -20.86
CA GLN A 202 43.32 -7.92 -20.57
C GLN A 202 44.09 -8.09 -19.27
N TYR A 203 43.50 -8.70 -18.24
CA TYR A 203 44.24 -9.46 -17.23
C TYR A 203 43.44 -10.68 -16.77
N ARG A 204 44.18 -11.80 -16.73
CA ARG A 204 43.71 -13.17 -16.55
C ARG A 204 42.92 -13.40 -15.28
N ALA A 205 41.95 -14.30 -15.40
CA ALA A 205 41.18 -14.89 -14.32
C ALA A 205 42.07 -15.50 -13.22
N ARG A 206 41.72 -15.23 -11.96
CA ARG A 206 41.83 -16.18 -10.85
C ARG A 206 40.60 -16.01 -9.95
N GLN A 207 39.77 -17.05 -9.91
CA GLN A 207 38.71 -17.18 -8.91
C GLN A 207 39.31 -17.45 -7.53
N PRO A 208 38.71 -16.91 -6.45
CA PRO A 208 38.72 -17.58 -5.18
C PRO A 208 37.37 -18.26 -4.93
N TYR A 209 37.47 -19.57 -4.79
CA TYR A 209 36.47 -20.51 -4.32
C TYR A 209 36.02 -20.15 -2.89
N TRP A 210 34.73 -19.89 -2.69
CA TRP A 210 34.08 -19.98 -1.38
C TRP A 210 32.69 -20.61 -1.54
N ARG A 211 32.57 -21.86 -1.06
CA ARG A 211 31.30 -22.54 -0.78
C ARG A 211 30.96 -22.34 0.70
N GLY A 212 29.74 -21.90 1.01
CA GLY A 212 29.18 -21.79 2.37
C GLY A 212 27.70 -21.33 2.33
N PRO A 213 26.85 -21.71 3.30
CA PRO A 213 25.50 -22.21 3.05
C PRO A 213 24.39 -21.14 2.91
N GLY A 214 23.25 -21.59 2.37
CA GLY A 214 22.13 -20.81 1.89
C GLY A 214 21.62 -19.71 2.83
N TYR A 215 21.60 -18.48 2.31
CA TYR A 215 20.76 -17.43 2.84
C TYR A 215 19.50 -17.35 1.98
N HIS A 216 18.36 -17.55 2.63
CA HIS A 216 17.05 -17.27 2.07
C HIS A 216 17.08 -15.88 1.44
N ARG A 217 16.79 -15.83 0.13
CA ARG A 217 16.54 -14.56 -0.55
C ARG A 217 15.32 -13.94 0.13
N GLN A 218 15.53 -12.84 0.85
CA GLN A 218 14.43 -11.97 1.26
C GLN A 218 13.68 -11.57 -0.02
N PRO A 219 12.36 -11.76 -0.10
CA PRO A 219 11.61 -11.21 -1.21
C PRO A 219 11.74 -9.69 -1.15
N LEU A 220 12.33 -9.13 -2.20
CA LEU A 220 12.31 -7.70 -2.49
C LEU A 220 10.85 -7.24 -2.47
N CYS A 221 10.58 -6.10 -1.84
CA CYS A 221 9.28 -5.45 -1.84
C CYS A 221 8.67 -5.49 -3.24
N ARG A 222 7.53 -6.17 -3.37
CA ARG A 222 6.63 -6.02 -4.52
C ARG A 222 5.50 -5.11 -4.10
#